data_AF-A0A4Q2YRL9-F1
#
_entry.id   AF-A0A4Q2YRL9-F1
#
_cell.length_a   1.000
_cell.length_b   1.000
_cell.length_c   1.000
_cell.angle_alpha   90.00
_cell.angle_beta   90.00
_cell.angle_gamma   90.00
#
_symmetry.space_group_name_H-M   'P 1'
#
loop_
_entity.id
_entity.type
_entity.pdbx_description
1 polymer ?
#
loop_
_entity_poly.entity_id
_entity_poly.type
_entity_poly.pdbx_seq_one_letter_code
_entity_poly.pdbx_strand_id
1 'polypeptide(L)'
;MSGPEGNQEDDRAALTSVKQPANVPPMDTMKLLLGATVALLLGALAVSWQGMNNGVKNTSPDEIARLEKQIRELRLEQDKLETQRRTEQLRTELATTSTQPSATDLEAMKAEMEAGKEALRKIEEENAKRDAKVSQDEEGLIEQRKLESKDSELRRARMISEALLIGKVSEYVEDPQYGGFITFEILMPDQVQSGVTVAIRRKTGILGQLKVTDVSADGAIASPLPGFGPVAPQVGDELILPPQY
;
A
#
# COMPACT_ATOMS: atom_id res chain seq x y z
N MET A 1 51.19 67.76 41.73
CA MET A 1 51.54 66.62 42.60
C MET A 1 50.27 65.81 42.79
N SER A 2 50.35 64.51 42.47
CA SER A 2 49.44 63.35 42.66
C SER A 2 47.94 63.56 42.97
N GLY A 3 47.09 62.75 42.29
CA GLY A 3 45.62 62.67 42.47
C GLY A 3 45.17 62.23 43.87
N PRO A 4 43.86 61.96 44.11
CA PRO A 4 43.17 60.83 43.48
C PRO A 4 41.64 60.99 43.26
N GLU A 5 41.07 59.85 42.84
CA GLU A 5 39.71 59.43 42.54
C GLU A 5 38.62 59.73 43.59
N GLY A 6 37.37 59.82 43.10
CA GLY A 6 36.35 58.81 43.47
C GLY A 6 35.25 59.18 44.47
N ASN A 7 34.04 59.29 43.91
CA ASN A 7 32.72 58.88 44.42
C ASN A 7 31.82 59.81 45.29
N GLN A 8 30.56 59.87 44.79
CA GLN A 8 29.26 59.88 45.50
C GLN A 8 28.93 61.11 46.37
N GLU A 9 27.73 61.67 46.41
CA GLU A 9 26.36 61.26 46.07
C GLU A 9 25.54 62.56 46.10
N ASP A 10 24.71 62.84 45.10
CA ASP A 10 23.64 63.84 45.19
C ASP A 10 22.60 63.49 44.13
N ASP A 11 21.37 63.17 44.52
CA ASP A 11 20.34 64.21 44.53
C ASP A 11 18.95 63.68 44.86
N ARG A 12 18.24 64.54 45.57
CA ARG A 12 16.90 64.34 46.12
C ARG A 12 15.81 64.41 45.05
N ALA A 13 14.87 63.48 45.20
CA ALA A 13 13.42 63.66 45.15
C ALA A 13 12.84 64.86 44.35
N ALA A 14 12.17 64.55 43.25
CA ALA A 14 10.90 65.21 42.90
C ALA A 14 10.09 64.39 41.87
N LEU A 15 8.82 64.14 42.24
CA LEU A 15 7.66 64.03 41.34
C LEU A 15 7.55 62.79 40.42
N THR A 16 6.48 61.99 40.60
CA THR A 16 5.40 61.83 39.60
C THR A 16 4.45 60.68 39.93
N SER A 17 3.16 61.00 39.85
CA SER A 17 2.07 60.16 39.34
C SER A 17 1.94 58.71 39.83
N VAL A 18 1.00 58.51 40.75
CA VAL A 18 0.36 57.21 41.02
C VAL A 18 -0.19 56.63 39.72
N LYS A 19 0.42 55.54 39.23
CA LYS A 19 -0.11 54.70 38.14
C LYS A 19 -0.87 53.55 38.78
N GLN A 20 -2.19 53.52 38.60
CA GLN A 20 -3.08 52.43 39.03
C GLN A 20 -2.55 51.06 38.54
N PRO A 21 -2.71 49.99 39.34
CA PRO A 21 -2.35 48.65 38.89
C PRO A 21 -3.27 48.22 37.73
N ALA A 22 -2.65 47.81 36.62
CA ALA A 22 -3.34 47.17 35.53
C ALA A 22 -4.01 45.89 36.05
N ASN A 23 -5.33 45.86 35.90
CA ASN A 23 -6.18 44.69 36.09
C ASN A 23 -5.69 43.56 35.18
N VAL A 24 -4.92 42.62 35.74
CA VAL A 24 -4.56 41.36 35.06
C VAL A 24 -5.80 40.47 35.14
N PRO A 25 -6.41 40.07 34.01
CA PRO A 25 -7.54 39.16 34.06
C PRO A 25 -7.11 37.85 34.75
N PRO A 26 -7.98 37.21 35.54
CA PRO A 26 -7.65 35.93 36.14
C PRO A 26 -7.32 34.95 35.02
N MET A 27 -6.04 34.61 34.86
CA MET A 27 -5.63 33.50 34.02
C MET A 27 -6.34 32.28 34.57
N ASP A 28 -7.10 31.61 33.71
CA ASP A 28 -7.69 30.31 33.96
C ASP A 28 -6.57 29.27 34.23
N THR A 29 -5.95 29.33 35.41
CA THR A 29 -4.99 28.34 35.91
C THR A 29 -5.60 26.94 35.84
N MET A 30 -6.92 26.86 36.01
CA MET A 30 -7.71 25.65 35.82
C MET A 30 -7.76 25.18 34.36
N LYS A 31 -7.88 26.07 33.36
CA LYS A 31 -7.79 25.70 31.93
C LYS A 31 -6.36 25.34 31.52
N LEU A 32 -5.37 25.97 32.14
CA LEU A 32 -3.95 25.67 31.89
C LEU A 32 -3.57 24.30 32.50
N LEU A 33 -4.08 23.98 33.69
CA LEU A 33 -3.99 22.64 34.29
C LEU A 33 -4.77 21.58 33.50
N LEU A 34 -5.98 21.91 33.02
CA LEU A 34 -6.76 21.03 32.15
C LEU A 34 -6.03 20.77 30.83
N GLY A 35 -5.45 21.81 30.23
CA GLY A 35 -4.66 21.72 29.01
C GLY A 35 -3.40 20.88 29.20
N ALA A 36 -2.71 21.02 30.33
CA ALA A 36 -1.53 20.21 30.66
C ALA A 36 -1.86 18.74 30.92
N THR A 37 -2.99 18.44 31.57
CA THR A 37 -3.44 17.04 31.77
C THR A 37 -3.88 16.40 30.47
N VAL A 38 -4.59 17.12 29.60
CA VAL A 38 -4.94 16.63 28.25
C VAL A 38 -3.68 16.41 27.42
N ALA A 39 -2.71 17.32 27.47
CA ALA A 39 -1.44 17.16 26.77
C ALA A 39 -0.63 15.95 27.27
N LEU A 40 -0.60 15.68 28.58
CA LEU A 40 0.03 14.49 29.14
C LEU A 40 -0.66 13.20 28.72
N LEU A 41 -1.99 13.18 28.69
CA LEU A 41 -2.77 12.03 28.21
C LEU A 41 -2.54 11.77 26.72
N LEU A 42 -2.52 12.82 25.90
CA LEU A 42 -2.23 12.71 24.46
C LEU A 42 -0.78 12.29 24.20
N GLY A 43 0.17 12.79 24.99
CA GLY A 43 1.58 12.36 24.93
C GLY A 43 1.74 10.88 25.29
N ALA A 44 1.08 10.43 26.36
CA ALA A 44 1.10 9.01 26.76
C ALA A 44 0.44 8.10 25.72
N LEU A 45 -0.66 8.53 25.10
CA LEU A 45 -1.32 7.80 24.02
C LEU A 45 -0.43 7.68 22.78
N ALA A 46 0.22 8.78 22.37
CA ALA A 46 1.13 8.79 21.23
C ALA A 46 2.35 7.88 21.45
N VAL A 47 2.94 7.89 22.65
CA VAL A 47 4.03 6.98 23.02
C VAL A 47 3.56 5.52 23.05
N SER A 48 2.35 5.25 23.53
CA SER A 48 1.73 3.91 23.51
C SER A 48 1.54 3.39 22.08
N TRP A 49 1.06 4.23 21.16
CA TRP A 49 0.90 3.86 19.76
C TRP A 49 2.24 3.63 19.05
N GLN A 50 3.25 4.44 19.35
CA GLN A 50 4.57 4.28 18.76
C GLN A 50 5.29 3.03 19.29
N GLY A 51 5.15 2.71 20.58
CA GLY A 51 5.65 1.47 21.17
C GLY A 51 4.98 0.23 20.59
N MET A 52 3.66 0.27 20.40
CA MET A 52 2.91 -0.84 19.79
C MET A 52 3.29 -1.04 18.32
N ASN A 53 3.43 0.05 17.55
CA ASN A 53 3.80 -0.04 16.14
C ASN A 53 5.25 -0.52 15.92
N ASN A 54 6.16 -0.19 16.84
CA ASN A 54 7.52 -0.72 16.82
C ASN A 54 7.62 -2.17 17.33
N GLY A 55 6.76 -2.58 18.27
CA GLY A 55 6.66 -3.98 18.71
C GLY A 55 6.22 -4.90 17.57
N VAL A 56 5.17 -4.52 16.83
CA VAL A 56 4.65 -5.29 15.68
C VAL A 56 5.66 -5.40 14.55
N LYS A 57 6.50 -4.37 14.34
CA LYS A 57 7.57 -4.40 13.30
C LYS A 57 8.76 -5.29 13.65
N ASN A 58 8.97 -5.60 14.93
CA ASN A 58 10.10 -6.42 15.40
C ASN A 58 9.70 -7.86 15.77
N THR A 59 8.40 -8.19 15.75
CA THR A 59 7.94 -9.58 15.92
C THR A 59 8.22 -10.33 14.63
N SER A 60 8.88 -11.49 14.75
CA SER A 60 9.16 -12.33 13.59
C SER A 60 7.84 -12.81 12.97
N PRO A 61 7.73 -12.86 11.62
CA PRO A 61 6.50 -13.30 10.95
C PRO A 61 6.09 -14.72 11.37
N ASP A 62 7.03 -15.55 11.81
CA ASP A 62 6.79 -16.90 12.33
C ASP A 62 6.08 -16.91 13.69
N GLU A 63 6.37 -15.95 14.58
CA GLU A 63 5.67 -15.80 15.86
C GLU A 63 4.25 -15.30 15.65
N ILE A 64 4.05 -14.38 14.70
CA ILE A 64 2.71 -13.91 14.30
C ILE A 64 1.88 -15.08 13.77
N ALA A 65 2.45 -15.91 12.89
CA ALA A 65 1.75 -17.08 12.36
C ALA A 65 1.39 -18.10 13.45
N ARG A 66 2.27 -18.31 14.45
CA ARG A 66 1.99 -19.18 15.60
C ARG A 66 0.89 -18.61 16.50
N LEU A 67 0.93 -17.32 16.79
CA LEU A 67 -0.07 -16.62 17.60
C LEU A 67 -1.44 -16.61 16.91
N GLU A 68 -1.49 -16.33 15.61
CA GLU A 68 -2.73 -16.40 14.83
C GLU A 68 -3.32 -17.82 14.84
N LYS A 69 -2.47 -18.84 14.73
CA LYS A 69 -2.91 -20.24 14.84
C LYS A 69 -3.50 -20.54 16.22
N GLN A 70 -2.84 -20.08 17.30
CA GLN A 70 -3.35 -20.25 18.67
C GLN A 70 -4.66 -19.48 18.90
N ILE A 71 -4.80 -18.26 18.38
CA ILE A 71 -6.05 -17.49 18.48
C ILE A 71 -7.19 -18.18 17.73
N ARG A 72 -6.91 -18.77 16.56
CA ARG A 72 -7.90 -19.52 15.79
C ARG A 72 -8.37 -20.76 16.54
N GLU A 73 -7.44 -21.50 17.14
CA GLU A 73 -7.73 -22.68 17.96
C GLU A 73 -8.56 -22.30 19.20
N LEU A 74 -8.15 -21.26 19.93
CA LEU A 74 -8.90 -20.76 21.10
C LEU A 74 -10.31 -20.27 20.73
N ARG A 75 -10.49 -19.61 19.58
CA ARG A 75 -11.81 -19.21 19.10
C ARG A 75 -12.70 -20.39 18.78
N LEU A 76 -12.14 -21.44 18.16
CA LEU A 76 -12.89 -22.67 17.87
C LEU A 76 -13.29 -23.39 19.16
N GLU A 77 -12.42 -23.42 20.17
CA GLU A 77 -12.76 -23.97 21.48
C GLU A 77 -13.83 -23.15 22.20
N GLN A 78 -13.75 -21.81 22.16
CA GLN A 78 -14.78 -20.94 22.72
C GLN A 78 -16.14 -21.16 22.04
N ASP A 79 -16.19 -21.19 20.71
CA ASP A 79 -17.43 -21.42 19.95
C ASP A 79 -18.05 -22.80 20.26
N LYS A 80 -17.19 -23.83 20.41
CA LYS A 80 -17.62 -25.16 20.83
C LYS A 80 -18.18 -25.18 22.26
N LEU A 81 -17.56 -24.44 23.18
CA LEU A 81 -18.03 -24.33 24.56
C LEU A 81 -19.31 -23.50 24.67
N GLU A 82 -19.45 -22.44 23.88
CA GLU A 82 -20.66 -21.63 23.80
C GLU A 82 -21.83 -22.43 23.22
N THR A 83 -21.61 -23.18 22.14
CA THR A 83 -22.62 -24.08 21.57
C THR A 83 -23.01 -25.17 22.57
N GLN A 84 -22.05 -25.78 23.28
CA GLN A 84 -22.36 -26.74 24.35
C GLN A 84 -23.18 -26.11 25.48
N ARG A 85 -22.75 -24.97 26.03
CA ARG A 85 -23.50 -24.26 27.07
C ARG A 85 -24.89 -23.87 26.59
N ARG A 86 -25.04 -23.42 25.34
CA ARG A 86 -26.34 -23.07 24.75
C ARG A 86 -27.23 -24.30 24.61
N THR A 87 -26.68 -25.44 24.18
CA THR A 87 -27.44 -26.71 24.14
C THR A 87 -27.83 -27.20 25.52
N GLU A 88 -26.96 -27.04 26.54
CA GLU A 88 -27.27 -27.38 27.93
C GLU A 88 -28.30 -26.43 28.54
N GLN A 89 -28.22 -25.13 28.24
CA GLN A 89 -29.23 -24.14 28.63
C GLN A 89 -30.58 -24.48 27.99
N LEU A 90 -30.65 -24.70 26.69
CA LEU A 90 -31.87 -25.11 26.00
C LEU A 90 -32.42 -26.43 26.57
N ARG A 91 -31.54 -27.40 26.85
CA ARG A 91 -31.93 -28.68 27.45
C ARG A 91 -32.45 -28.52 28.88
N THR A 92 -31.85 -27.63 29.66
CA THR A 92 -32.27 -27.32 31.03
C THR A 92 -33.58 -26.54 31.01
N GLU A 93 -33.74 -25.59 30.10
CA GLU A 93 -34.95 -24.79 29.87
C GLU A 93 -36.11 -25.67 29.38
N LEU A 94 -35.86 -26.64 28.51
CA LEU A 94 -36.83 -27.68 28.12
C LEU A 94 -37.15 -28.64 29.28
N ALA A 95 -36.22 -28.85 30.22
CA ALA A 95 -36.43 -29.69 31.40
C ALA A 95 -37.14 -28.96 32.56
N THR A 96 -36.95 -27.64 32.70
CA THR A 96 -37.64 -26.80 33.69
C THR A 96 -38.99 -26.28 33.20
N THR A 97 -39.20 -26.20 31.89
CA THR A 97 -40.49 -25.86 31.28
C THR A 97 -41.25 -27.14 30.96
N SER A 98 -41.81 -27.80 31.98
CA SER A 98 -42.77 -28.90 31.81
C SER A 98 -44.18 -28.41 31.43
N THR A 99 -44.31 -27.14 31.05
CA THR A 99 -45.53 -26.61 30.47
C THR A 99 -45.58 -27.03 29.01
N GLN A 100 -46.43 -28.01 28.69
CA GLN A 100 -46.81 -28.26 27.31
C GLN A 100 -47.18 -26.92 26.67
N PRO A 101 -46.60 -26.56 25.51
CA PRO A 101 -46.93 -25.30 24.86
C PRO A 101 -48.43 -25.27 24.63
N SER A 102 -49.09 -24.23 25.13
CA SER A 102 -50.52 -24.09 24.94
C SER A 102 -50.80 -23.92 23.44
N ALA A 103 -52.01 -24.27 22.99
CA ALA A 103 -52.37 -24.16 21.57
C ALA A 103 -52.11 -22.73 21.01
N THR A 104 -52.26 -21.71 21.85
CA THR A 104 -51.94 -20.31 21.56
C THR A 104 -50.45 -20.02 21.40
N ASP A 105 -49.57 -20.69 22.15
CA ASP A 105 -48.12 -20.52 22.04
C ASP A 105 -47.59 -21.17 20.75
N LEU A 106 -48.16 -22.31 20.35
CA LEU A 106 -47.86 -22.97 19.08
C LEU A 106 -48.31 -22.13 17.88
N GLU A 107 -49.45 -21.45 17.99
CA GLU A 107 -49.98 -20.58 16.93
C GLU A 107 -49.16 -19.30 16.79
N ALA A 108 -48.73 -18.69 17.91
CA ALA A 108 -47.82 -17.53 17.92
C ALA A 108 -46.43 -17.88 17.35
N MET A 109 -45.86 -19.02 17.76
CA MET A 109 -44.56 -19.50 17.25
C MET A 109 -44.61 -19.84 15.75
N LYS A 110 -45.74 -20.37 15.26
CA LYS A 110 -45.95 -20.63 13.83
C LYS A 110 -46.06 -19.32 13.03
N ALA A 111 -46.76 -18.33 13.57
CA ALA A 111 -46.85 -17.00 12.97
C ALA A 111 -45.48 -16.29 12.89
N GLU A 112 -44.65 -16.40 13.94
CA GLU A 112 -43.27 -15.87 13.92
C GLU A 112 -42.38 -16.60 12.91
N MET A 113 -42.51 -17.94 12.78
CA MET A 113 -41.77 -18.69 11.77
C MET A 113 -42.20 -18.35 10.34
N GLU A 114 -43.49 -18.12 10.10
CA GLU A 114 -44.00 -17.69 8.79
C GLU A 114 -43.52 -16.26 8.47
N ALA A 115 -43.59 -15.33 9.42
CA ALA A 115 -43.05 -13.97 9.27
C ALA A 115 -41.52 -13.97 9.05
N GLY A 116 -40.78 -14.82 9.76
CA GLY A 116 -39.33 -14.98 9.59
C GLY A 116 -38.95 -15.56 8.23
N LYS A 117 -39.72 -16.52 7.70
CA LYS A 117 -39.53 -17.07 6.35
C LYS A 117 -39.78 -16.03 5.27
N GLU A 118 -40.80 -15.19 5.42
CA GLU A 118 -41.06 -14.10 4.48
C GLU A 118 -39.97 -13.01 4.53
N ALA A 119 -39.45 -12.70 5.71
CA ALA A 119 -38.33 -11.77 5.87
C ALA A 119 -37.05 -12.32 5.21
N LEU A 120 -36.74 -13.60 5.41
CA LEU A 120 -35.62 -14.27 4.76
C LEU A 120 -35.77 -14.25 3.23
N ARG A 121 -36.96 -14.54 2.70
CA ARG A 121 -37.19 -14.52 1.24
C ARG A 121 -36.96 -13.13 0.64
N LYS A 122 -37.39 -12.07 1.33
CA LYS A 122 -37.13 -10.68 0.90
C LYS A 122 -35.63 -10.34 0.93
N ILE A 123 -34.91 -10.78 1.97
CA ILE A 123 -33.46 -10.59 2.08
C ILE A 123 -32.72 -11.34 0.97
N GLU A 124 -33.10 -12.59 0.67
CA GLU A 124 -32.53 -13.37 -0.42
C GLU A 124 -32.79 -12.72 -1.78
N GLU A 125 -34.02 -12.25 -2.04
CA GLU A 125 -34.35 -11.54 -3.28
C GLU A 125 -33.57 -10.22 -3.42
N GLU A 126 -33.36 -9.48 -2.33
CA GLU A 126 -32.57 -8.25 -2.32
C GLU A 126 -31.08 -8.52 -2.53
N ASN A 127 -30.54 -9.52 -1.83
CA ASN A 127 -29.15 -9.97 -2.00
C ASN A 127 -28.90 -10.44 -3.43
N ALA A 128 -29.79 -11.26 -4.00
CA ALA A 128 -29.65 -11.73 -5.38
C ALA A 128 -29.66 -10.57 -6.39
N LYS A 129 -30.46 -9.52 -6.16
CA LYS A 129 -30.45 -8.30 -6.99
C LYS A 129 -29.16 -7.49 -6.80
N ARG A 130 -28.67 -7.36 -5.56
CA ARG A 130 -27.40 -6.69 -5.27
C ARG A 130 -26.24 -7.43 -5.93
N ASP A 131 -26.17 -8.75 -5.80
CA ASP A 131 -25.12 -9.58 -6.39
C ASP A 131 -25.15 -9.53 -7.91
N ALA A 132 -26.34 -9.58 -8.52
CA ALA A 132 -26.49 -9.43 -9.97
C ALA A 132 -25.99 -8.06 -10.46
N LYS A 133 -26.26 -6.99 -9.70
CA LYS A 133 -25.79 -5.64 -10.04
C LYS A 133 -24.27 -5.50 -9.88
N VAL A 134 -23.71 -6.01 -8.78
CA VAL A 134 -22.27 -6.00 -8.53
C VAL A 134 -21.54 -6.77 -9.63
N SER A 135 -22.04 -7.93 -10.02
CA SER A 135 -21.46 -8.74 -11.10
C SER A 135 -21.42 -7.97 -12.44
N GLN A 136 -22.52 -7.30 -12.81
CA GLN A 136 -22.56 -6.48 -14.02
C GLN A 136 -21.60 -5.28 -13.97
N ASP A 137 -21.51 -4.60 -12.81
CA ASP A 137 -20.61 -3.46 -12.62
C ASP A 137 -19.13 -3.91 -12.68
N GLU A 138 -18.80 -5.07 -12.10
CA GLU A 138 -17.46 -5.67 -12.15
C GLU A 138 -17.08 -6.10 -13.58
N GLU A 139 -17.98 -6.74 -14.32
CA GLU A 139 -17.76 -7.09 -15.73
C GLU A 139 -17.49 -5.84 -16.58
N GLY A 140 -18.31 -4.79 -16.43
CA GLY A 140 -18.13 -3.53 -17.15
C GLY A 140 -16.80 -2.84 -16.84
N LEU A 141 -16.37 -2.83 -15.57
CA LEU A 141 -15.07 -2.27 -15.16
C LEU A 141 -13.89 -3.07 -15.70
N ILE A 142 -14.00 -4.40 -15.75
CA ILE A 142 -12.98 -5.28 -16.35
C ILE A 142 -12.88 -5.02 -17.86
N GLU A 143 -14.01 -4.85 -18.55
CA GLU A 143 -14.03 -4.52 -19.97
C GLU A 143 -13.39 -3.16 -20.26
N GLN A 144 -13.71 -2.13 -19.48
CA GLN A 144 -13.09 -0.81 -19.59
C GLN A 144 -11.57 -0.90 -19.42
N ARG A 145 -11.11 -1.56 -18.35
CA ARG A 145 -9.67 -1.75 -18.11
C ARG A 145 -8.97 -2.50 -19.25
N LYS A 146 -9.61 -3.53 -19.80
CA LYS A 146 -9.09 -4.28 -20.96
C LYS A 146 -9.03 -3.42 -22.23
N LEU A 147 -9.96 -2.50 -22.41
CA LEU A 147 -9.97 -1.59 -23.56
C LEU A 147 -8.84 -0.56 -23.45
N GLU A 148 -8.67 0.05 -22.29
CA GLU A 148 -7.59 0.99 -21.99
C GLU A 148 -6.21 0.33 -22.11
N SER A 149 -6.07 -0.89 -21.56
CA SER A 149 -4.81 -1.63 -21.65
C SER A 149 -4.47 -1.97 -23.10
N LYS A 150 -5.44 -2.40 -23.91
CA LYS A 150 -5.25 -2.63 -25.35
C LYS A 150 -4.82 -1.38 -26.09
N ASP A 151 -5.45 -0.23 -25.82
CA ASP A 151 -5.07 1.03 -26.46
C ASP A 151 -3.63 1.43 -26.10
N SER A 152 -3.27 1.34 -24.81
CA SER A 152 -1.91 1.64 -24.36
C SER A 152 -0.86 0.68 -24.94
N GLU A 153 -1.14 -0.62 -25.01
CA GLU A 153 -0.27 -1.63 -25.62
C GLU A 153 -0.10 -1.42 -27.11
N LEU A 154 -1.19 -1.09 -27.83
CA LEU A 154 -1.14 -0.78 -29.26
C LEU A 154 -0.34 0.48 -29.54
N ARG A 155 -0.48 1.52 -28.70
CA ARG A 155 0.36 2.73 -28.79
C ARG A 155 1.84 2.39 -28.58
N ARG A 156 2.17 1.61 -27.56
CA ARG A 156 3.55 1.15 -27.32
C ARG A 156 4.09 0.35 -28.50
N ALA A 157 3.33 -0.62 -28.99
CA ALA A 157 3.70 -1.44 -30.14
C ALA A 157 3.96 -0.57 -31.39
N ARG A 158 3.13 0.46 -31.63
CA ARG A 158 3.33 1.41 -32.73
C ARG A 158 4.63 2.19 -32.56
N MET A 159 4.86 2.77 -31.38
CA MET A 159 6.11 3.50 -31.09
C MET A 159 7.35 2.62 -31.26
N ILE A 160 7.29 1.35 -30.84
CA ILE A 160 8.38 0.38 -31.01
C ILE A 160 8.60 0.08 -32.50
N SER A 161 7.53 -0.06 -33.29
CA SER A 161 7.63 -0.33 -34.73
C SER A 161 8.13 0.88 -35.54
N GLU A 162 7.78 2.10 -35.12
CA GLU A 162 8.22 3.36 -35.74
C GLU A 162 9.61 3.80 -35.26
N ALA A 163 10.12 3.21 -34.17
CA ALA A 163 11.43 3.53 -33.63
C ALA A 163 12.53 3.29 -34.66
N LEU A 164 13.50 4.22 -34.66
CA LEU A 164 14.62 4.26 -35.59
C LEU A 164 15.47 2.99 -35.48
N LEU A 165 15.65 2.30 -36.61
CA LEU A 165 16.49 1.12 -36.71
C LEU A 165 17.97 1.53 -36.74
N ILE A 166 18.70 1.10 -35.73
CA ILE A 166 20.13 1.37 -35.55
C ILE A 166 20.98 0.29 -36.23
N GLY A 167 20.56 -0.96 -36.12
CA GLY A 167 21.37 -2.11 -36.53
C GLY A 167 20.64 -3.44 -36.48
N LYS A 168 21.34 -4.51 -36.87
CA LYS A 168 20.83 -5.89 -36.80
C LYS A 168 21.83 -6.80 -36.10
N VAL A 169 21.34 -7.66 -35.22
CA VAL A 169 22.17 -8.64 -34.50
C VAL A 169 22.80 -9.60 -35.50
N SER A 170 24.13 -9.68 -35.51
CA SER A 170 24.88 -10.62 -36.35
C SER A 170 25.21 -11.90 -35.59
N GLU A 171 25.57 -11.79 -34.31
CA GLU A 171 25.93 -12.94 -33.48
C GLU A 171 25.60 -12.67 -32.00
N TYR A 172 25.23 -13.72 -31.27
CA TYR A 172 25.06 -13.70 -29.81
C TYR A 172 25.97 -14.75 -29.19
N VAL A 173 26.81 -14.34 -28.26
CA VAL A 173 27.74 -15.20 -27.53
C VAL A 173 27.46 -15.05 -26.05
N GLU A 174 27.28 -16.18 -25.35
CA GLU A 174 27.07 -16.20 -23.91
C GLU A 174 28.32 -16.70 -23.20
N ASP A 175 28.99 -15.80 -22.46
CA ASP A 175 30.17 -16.13 -21.68
C ASP A 175 29.80 -16.30 -20.19
N PRO A 176 30.10 -17.43 -19.55
CA PRO A 176 29.85 -17.64 -18.12
C PRO A 176 30.53 -16.63 -17.19
N GLN A 177 31.59 -15.95 -17.65
CA GLN A 177 32.41 -15.05 -16.85
C GLN A 177 32.09 -13.57 -17.08
N TYR A 178 31.65 -13.20 -18.29
CA TYR A 178 31.37 -11.81 -18.68
C TYR A 178 29.89 -11.53 -19.00
N GLY A 179 29.05 -12.58 -18.97
CA GLY A 179 27.66 -12.52 -19.41
C GLY A 179 27.52 -12.64 -20.93
N GLY A 180 26.28 -12.59 -21.41
CA GLY A 180 26.00 -12.51 -22.84
C GLY A 180 26.53 -11.23 -23.46
N PHE A 181 26.99 -11.27 -24.71
CA PHE A 181 27.19 -10.09 -25.53
C PHE A 181 26.70 -10.36 -26.95
N ILE A 182 26.27 -9.31 -27.62
CA ILE A 182 25.92 -9.38 -29.03
C ILE A 182 26.95 -8.63 -29.85
N THR A 183 27.20 -9.15 -31.04
CA THR A 183 27.79 -8.40 -32.14
C THR A 183 26.67 -8.02 -33.08
N PHE A 184 26.69 -6.81 -33.61
CA PHE A 184 25.67 -6.34 -34.54
C PHE A 184 26.24 -5.46 -35.65
N GLU A 185 25.58 -5.52 -36.80
CA GLU A 185 25.85 -4.68 -37.95
C GLU A 185 25.21 -3.30 -37.74
N ILE A 186 26.01 -2.26 -37.95
CA ILE A 186 25.62 -0.86 -37.74
C ILE A 186 25.02 -0.33 -39.05
N LEU A 187 23.72 -0.03 -39.05
CA LEU A 187 23.07 0.67 -40.17
C LEU A 187 23.18 2.19 -40.03
N MET A 188 23.15 2.70 -38.79
CA MET A 188 23.22 4.14 -38.50
C MET A 188 24.40 4.46 -37.57
N PRO A 189 25.59 4.75 -38.12
CA PRO A 189 26.79 4.96 -37.31
C PRO A 189 26.73 6.20 -36.42
N ASP A 190 25.98 7.23 -36.82
CA ASP A 190 25.80 8.45 -36.03
C ASP A 190 25.12 8.21 -34.67
N GLN A 191 24.30 7.16 -34.58
CA GLN A 191 23.54 6.83 -33.38
C GLN A 191 24.21 5.74 -32.52
N VAL A 192 25.36 5.20 -32.98
CA VAL A 192 26.09 4.12 -32.29
C VAL A 192 27.39 4.68 -31.73
N GLN A 193 27.43 4.90 -30.42
CA GLN A 193 28.62 5.32 -29.70
C GLN A 193 28.81 4.42 -28.47
N SER A 194 30.07 4.19 -28.08
CA SER A 194 30.37 3.45 -26.86
C SER A 194 29.69 4.11 -25.66
N GLY A 195 28.99 3.30 -24.88
CA GLY A 195 28.20 3.73 -23.72
C GLY A 195 26.72 4.01 -23.99
N VAL A 196 26.28 4.07 -25.26
CA VAL A 196 24.86 4.26 -25.60
C VAL A 196 24.04 3.02 -25.28
N THR A 197 22.81 3.24 -24.80
CA THR A 197 21.83 2.18 -24.56
C THR A 197 20.96 1.98 -25.79
N VAL A 198 20.95 0.76 -26.31
CA VAL A 198 20.12 0.31 -27.43
C VAL A 198 19.15 -0.76 -26.96
N ALA A 199 18.01 -0.91 -27.61
CA ALA A 199 17.01 -1.92 -27.28
C ALA A 199 16.88 -2.94 -28.41
N ILE A 200 16.79 -4.23 -28.07
CA ILE A 200 16.50 -5.27 -29.06
C ILE A 200 14.99 -5.33 -29.29
N ARG A 201 14.57 -5.06 -30.52
CA ARG A 201 13.22 -5.21 -31.03
C ARG A 201 13.07 -6.54 -31.75
N ARG A 202 12.03 -7.30 -31.36
CA ARG A 202 11.54 -8.45 -32.12
C ARG A 202 10.06 -8.26 -32.40
N LYS A 203 9.71 -8.09 -33.68
CA LYS A 203 8.36 -7.69 -34.14
C LYS A 203 7.92 -6.37 -33.49
N THR A 204 6.97 -6.42 -32.55
CA THR A 204 6.39 -5.25 -31.88
C THR A 204 6.80 -5.12 -30.41
N GLY A 205 7.69 -5.99 -29.92
CA GLY A 205 8.13 -6.02 -28.53
C GLY A 205 9.62 -5.72 -28.37
N ILE A 206 9.98 -5.19 -27.20
CA ILE A 206 11.38 -5.02 -26.77
C ILE A 206 11.75 -6.21 -25.88
N LEU A 207 12.81 -6.94 -26.27
CA LEU A 207 13.34 -8.08 -25.51
C LEU A 207 14.15 -7.63 -24.29
N GLY A 208 14.87 -6.52 -24.45
CA GLY A 208 15.70 -5.95 -23.39
C GLY A 208 16.59 -4.83 -23.92
N GLN A 209 17.27 -4.18 -23.00
CA GLN A 209 18.22 -3.12 -23.29
C GLN A 209 19.64 -3.65 -23.21
N LEU A 210 20.48 -3.13 -24.08
CA LEU A 210 21.89 -3.44 -24.17
C LEU A 210 22.67 -2.14 -24.11
N LYS A 211 23.87 -2.18 -23.55
CA LYS A 211 24.81 -1.08 -23.57
C LYS A 211 25.93 -1.39 -24.55
N VAL A 212 26.16 -0.49 -25.49
CA VAL A 212 27.27 -0.59 -26.44
C VAL A 212 28.57 -0.44 -25.66
N THR A 213 29.44 -1.44 -25.74
CA THR A 213 30.73 -1.46 -25.06
C THR A 213 31.83 -0.96 -25.98
N ASP A 214 31.83 -1.43 -27.24
CA ASP A 214 32.83 -1.08 -28.23
C ASP A 214 32.23 -0.95 -29.63
N VAL A 215 32.83 -0.10 -30.46
CA VAL A 215 32.40 0.18 -31.83
C VAL A 215 33.59 0.05 -32.76
N SER A 216 33.53 -0.92 -33.66
CA SER A 216 34.55 -1.21 -34.68
C SER A 216 34.04 -0.86 -36.08
N ALA A 217 34.95 -0.91 -37.07
CA ALA A 217 34.63 -0.69 -38.48
C ALA A 217 33.69 -1.77 -39.05
N ASP A 218 33.76 -2.99 -38.52
CA ASP A 218 32.98 -4.15 -38.97
C ASP A 218 31.67 -4.35 -38.20
N GLY A 219 31.43 -3.57 -37.14
CA GLY A 219 30.24 -3.70 -36.30
C GLY A 219 30.46 -3.18 -34.88
N ALA A 220 29.44 -3.30 -34.03
CA ALA A 220 29.51 -2.91 -32.63
C ALA A 220 29.20 -4.09 -31.70
N ILE A 221 29.77 -4.03 -30.51
CA ILE A 221 29.56 -5.00 -29.44
C ILE A 221 28.69 -4.34 -28.37
N ALA A 222 27.67 -5.06 -27.90
CA ALA A 222 26.84 -4.61 -26.80
C ALA A 222 26.55 -5.72 -25.79
N SER A 223 26.52 -5.34 -24.53
CA SER A 223 26.24 -6.24 -23.41
C SER A 223 24.84 -5.95 -22.84
N PRO A 224 24.07 -6.97 -22.44
CA PRO A 224 22.74 -6.81 -21.87
C PRO A 224 22.81 -6.12 -20.52
N LEU A 225 21.89 -5.17 -20.33
CA LEU A 225 21.70 -4.51 -19.04
C LEU A 225 20.84 -5.37 -18.12
N PRO A 226 20.94 -5.18 -16.78
CA PRO A 226 20.04 -5.82 -15.83
C PRO A 226 18.57 -5.53 -16.19
N GLY A 227 17.75 -6.57 -16.30
CA GLY A 227 16.38 -6.47 -16.80
C GLY A 227 16.20 -6.93 -18.25
N PHE A 228 17.24 -7.49 -18.88
CA PHE A 228 17.10 -8.26 -20.10
C PHE A 228 16.15 -9.45 -19.86
N GLY A 229 15.13 -9.60 -20.70
CA GLY A 229 14.11 -10.64 -20.53
C GLY A 229 14.69 -12.06 -20.59
N PRO A 230 13.88 -13.10 -20.27
CA PRO A 230 14.35 -14.48 -20.24
C PRO A 230 14.69 -15.07 -21.63
N VAL A 231 14.46 -14.30 -22.70
CA VAL A 231 14.63 -14.73 -24.09
C VAL A 231 15.93 -14.17 -24.64
N ALA A 232 16.84 -15.06 -25.03
CA ALA A 232 18.11 -14.68 -25.62
C ALA A 232 17.95 -13.96 -26.99
N PRO A 233 18.87 -13.03 -27.31
CA PRO A 233 18.97 -12.44 -28.64
C PRO A 233 19.16 -13.50 -29.72
N GLN A 234 18.61 -13.26 -30.91
CA GLN A 234 18.80 -14.12 -32.08
C GLN A 234 19.38 -13.30 -33.23
N VAL A 235 20.10 -14.00 -34.13
CA VAL A 235 20.62 -13.41 -35.36
C VAL A 235 19.46 -12.87 -36.19
N GLY A 236 19.60 -11.63 -36.66
CA GLY A 236 18.57 -10.92 -37.42
C GLY A 236 17.57 -10.12 -36.58
N ASP A 237 17.66 -10.16 -35.24
CA ASP A 237 16.90 -9.23 -34.40
C ASP A 237 17.33 -7.77 -34.67
N GLU A 238 16.38 -6.86 -34.49
CA GLU A 238 16.55 -5.44 -34.81
C GLU A 238 16.98 -4.65 -33.57
N LEU A 239 17.89 -3.72 -33.74
CA LEU A 239 18.32 -2.82 -32.67
C LEU A 239 17.73 -1.43 -32.91
N ILE A 240 17.07 -0.89 -31.89
CA ILE A 240 16.41 0.42 -31.95
C ILE A 240 16.86 1.31 -30.79
N LEU A 241 16.64 2.61 -30.93
CA LEU A 241 16.69 3.51 -29.78
C LEU A 241 15.48 3.20 -28.88
N PRO A 242 15.68 3.04 -27.56
CA PRO A 242 14.57 2.78 -26.65
C PRO A 242 13.58 3.97 -26.71
N PRO A 243 12.29 3.72 -26.97
CA PRO A 243 11.29 4.77 -26.94
C PRO A 243 11.17 5.33 -25.52
N GLN A 244 11.05 6.66 -25.42
CA GLN A 244 10.81 7.35 -24.16
C GLN A 244 9.31 7.19 -23.82
N TYR A 245 9.00 6.65 -22.63
CA TYR A 245 7.64 6.43 -22.15
C TYR A 245 7.20 7.51 -21.16
#